data_AF-A0A538PDZ9-F1
#
_entry.id   AF-A0A538PDZ9-F1
#
_cell.length_a   1.000
_cell.length_b   1.000
_cell.length_c   1.000
_cell.angle_alpha   90.00
_cell.angle_beta   90.00
_cell.angle_gamma   90.00
#
_symmetry.space_group_name_H-M   'P 1'
#
loop_
_entity.id
_entity.type
_entity.pdbx_description
1 polymer ?
#
loop_
_entity_poly.entity_id
_entity_poly.type
_entity_poly.pdbx_seq_one_letter_code
_entity_poly.pdbx_strand_id
1 'polypeptide(L)'
;MANPTETTNQNTPLQNLEEWEDFLKERYPRPAANAGFQATNPDKKPEQFRNYEATARPTVREFYRLNHCHQTYDFVQSKKRDFLSLNRRQMGVWEAMEFLNTLVDDSDPDTDLSQLEHLLQTAEQIRRDGHPRWFILTGLIHDLGKIL
;
A
#
# COMPACT_ATOMS: atom_id res chain seq x y z
N MET A 1 -24.77 -14.18 -43.86
CA MET A 1 -24.39 -15.10 -42.78
C MET A 1 -22.87 -15.15 -42.73
N ALA A 2 -22.28 -14.63 -41.66
CA ALA A 2 -21.03 -15.08 -41.00
C ALA A 2 -20.57 -13.97 -40.05
N ASN A 3 -20.82 -14.14 -38.74
CA ASN A 3 -20.09 -13.41 -37.71
C ASN A 3 -18.82 -14.21 -37.41
N PRO A 4 -17.63 -13.59 -37.39
CA PRO A 4 -16.43 -14.27 -36.94
C PRO A 4 -16.50 -14.46 -35.42
N THR A 5 -16.26 -15.69 -35.00
CA THR A 5 -16.23 -16.16 -33.62
C THR A 5 -14.98 -15.62 -32.93
N GLU A 6 -15.16 -14.80 -31.90
CA GLU A 6 -14.08 -14.41 -30.98
C GLU A 6 -13.71 -15.61 -30.10
N THR A 7 -12.52 -16.15 -30.34
CA THR A 7 -11.87 -17.13 -29.48
C THR A 7 -11.26 -16.43 -28.28
N THR A 8 -12.01 -16.39 -27.17
CA THR A 8 -11.49 -15.91 -25.88
C THR A 8 -10.49 -16.91 -25.32
N ASN A 9 -9.21 -16.52 -25.36
CA ASN A 9 -8.10 -17.30 -24.84
C ASN A 9 -8.07 -17.19 -23.30
N GLN A 10 -8.44 -18.25 -22.59
CA GLN A 10 -8.64 -18.25 -21.12
C GLN A 10 -7.37 -18.00 -20.28
N ASN A 11 -6.21 -17.78 -20.90
CA ASN A 11 -4.93 -17.54 -20.21
C ASN A 11 -4.56 -16.07 -20.06
N THR A 12 -5.39 -15.14 -20.53
CA THR A 12 -5.15 -13.70 -20.40
C THR A 12 -6.33 -13.07 -19.67
N PRO A 13 -6.19 -12.69 -18.38
CA PRO A 13 -7.32 -12.12 -17.61
C PRO A 13 -7.77 -10.74 -18.09
N LEU A 14 -7.02 -10.09 -18.98
CA LEU A 14 -7.37 -8.85 -19.67
C LEU A 14 -7.15 -9.04 -21.16
N GLN A 15 -8.06 -8.54 -22.02
CA GLN A 15 -7.86 -8.60 -23.47
C GLN A 15 -6.90 -7.50 -23.94
N ASN A 16 -6.85 -6.37 -23.24
CA ASN A 16 -5.90 -5.28 -23.47
C ASN A 16 -5.64 -4.48 -22.15
N LEU A 17 -4.64 -3.58 -22.15
CA LEU A 17 -4.37 -2.71 -20.99
C LEU A 17 -5.39 -1.57 -20.84
N GLU A 18 -6.15 -1.27 -21.89
CA GLU A 18 -7.16 -0.21 -21.92
C GLU A 18 -8.37 -0.58 -21.03
N GLU A 19 -8.71 -1.87 -20.93
CA GLU A 19 -9.70 -2.40 -19.97
C GLU A 19 -9.39 -2.00 -18.53
N TRP A 20 -8.11 -1.94 -18.17
CA TRP A 20 -7.69 -1.53 -16.84
C TRP A 20 -7.83 -0.02 -16.63
N GLU A 21 -7.48 0.78 -17.65
CA GLU A 21 -7.67 2.23 -17.59
C GLU A 21 -9.15 2.63 -17.52
N ASP A 22 -10.01 1.94 -18.27
CA ASP A 22 -11.45 2.20 -18.28
C ASP A 22 -12.11 1.76 -16.97
N PHE A 23 -11.70 0.63 -16.40
CA PHE A 23 -12.10 0.23 -15.05
C PHE A 23 -11.69 1.26 -13.99
N LEU A 24 -10.48 1.82 -14.08
CA LEU A 24 -10.03 2.87 -13.17
C LEU A 24 -10.87 4.15 -13.31
N LYS A 25 -11.22 4.56 -14.52
CA LYS A 25 -12.08 5.72 -14.78
C LYS A 25 -13.50 5.50 -14.26
N GLU A 26 -14.05 4.30 -14.39
CA GLU A 26 -15.37 3.94 -13.86
C GLU A 26 -15.38 3.97 -12.33
N ARG A 27 -14.35 3.40 -11.69
CA ARG A 27 -14.25 3.31 -10.23
C ARG A 27 -13.87 4.63 -9.57
N TYR A 28 -13.07 5.47 -10.24
CA TYR A 28 -12.57 6.76 -9.75
C TYR A 28 -12.91 7.90 -10.72
N PRO A 29 -14.19 8.31 -10.81
CA PRO A 29 -14.67 9.26 -11.82
C PRO A 29 -14.21 10.71 -11.62
N ARG A 30 -13.55 11.03 -10.50
CA ARG A 30 -12.98 12.36 -10.23
C ARG A 30 -11.46 12.26 -10.21
N PRO A 31 -10.75 13.04 -11.04
CA PRO A 31 -9.30 13.15 -10.90
C PRO A 31 -8.98 13.68 -9.49
N ALA A 32 -7.96 13.11 -8.85
CA ALA A 32 -7.43 13.64 -7.60
C ALA A 32 -7.10 15.14 -7.80
N ALA A 33 -7.51 15.98 -6.85
CA ALA A 33 -7.36 17.43 -6.95
C ALA A 33 -5.88 17.82 -7.07
N ASN A 34 -5.43 18.19 -8.27
CA ASN A 34 -4.26 18.99 -8.72
C ASN A 34 -2.96 19.10 -7.86
N ALA A 35 -2.75 18.29 -6.84
CA ALA A 35 -1.42 17.98 -6.35
C ALA A 35 -0.89 16.91 -7.30
N GLY A 36 0.15 17.22 -8.08
CA GLY A 36 0.78 16.22 -8.93
C GLY A 36 1.15 15.01 -8.08
N PHE A 37 0.64 13.83 -8.44
CA PHE A 37 1.00 12.58 -7.76
C PHE A 37 2.51 12.37 -7.93
N GLN A 38 3.26 12.62 -6.86
CA GLN A 38 4.71 12.47 -6.83
C GLN A 38 5.06 11.30 -5.92
N ALA A 39 4.95 10.08 -6.47
CA ALA A 39 5.29 8.85 -5.73
C ALA A 39 6.74 8.87 -5.24
N THR A 40 7.66 9.34 -6.09
CA THR A 40 9.10 9.35 -5.81
C THR A 40 9.67 10.75 -6.03
N ASN A 41 10.61 11.16 -5.17
CA ASN A 41 11.47 12.31 -5.42
C ASN A 41 12.82 11.83 -5.98
N PRO A 42 13.08 11.97 -7.29
CA PRO A 42 14.32 11.49 -7.91
C PRO A 42 15.57 12.25 -7.44
N ASP A 43 15.41 13.47 -6.92
CA ASP A 43 16.51 14.29 -6.44
C ASP A 43 16.88 13.99 -4.97
N LYS A 44 16.08 13.17 -4.28
CA LYS A 44 16.32 12.78 -2.89
C LYS A 44 17.45 11.75 -2.84
N LYS A 45 18.55 12.11 -2.20
CA LYS A 45 19.73 11.26 -2.02
C LYS A 45 19.50 10.20 -0.94
N PRO A 46 20.21 9.04 -1.00
CA PRO A 46 20.10 7.98 0.01
C PRO A 46 20.24 8.47 1.46
N GLU A 47 21.11 9.44 1.72
CA GLU A 47 21.38 9.98 3.07
C GLU A 47 20.23 10.85 3.60
N GLN A 48 19.27 11.23 2.75
CA GLN A 48 18.13 12.05 3.11
C GLN A 48 16.89 11.22 3.47
N PHE A 49 16.94 9.90 3.28
CA PHE A 49 15.88 8.99 3.72
C PHE A 49 16.05 8.63 5.20
N ARG A 50 14.94 8.36 5.89
CA ARG A 50 14.89 7.93 7.30
C ARG A 50 15.60 8.91 8.24
N ASN A 51 15.45 10.21 8.00
CA ASN A 51 16.02 11.24 8.85
C ASN A 51 15.09 11.55 10.04
N TYR A 52 15.52 11.19 11.26
CA TYR A 52 14.78 11.38 12.50
C TYR A 52 15.26 12.58 13.36
N GLU A 53 16.15 13.42 12.81
CA GLU A 53 16.69 14.62 13.47
C GLU A 53 15.63 15.72 13.60
N ALA A 54 16.02 16.92 14.07
CA ALA A 54 15.10 18.02 14.40
C ALA A 54 14.13 18.48 13.27
N THR A 55 14.35 18.04 12.03
CA THR A 55 13.45 18.27 10.89
C THR A 55 12.33 17.24 10.74
N ALA A 56 12.36 16.13 11.47
CA ALA A 56 11.32 15.12 11.43
C ALA A 56 10.00 15.62 12.05
N ARG A 57 8.86 15.15 11.52
CA ARG A 57 7.53 15.48 12.05
C ARG A 57 7.48 15.14 13.55
N PRO A 58 7.05 16.06 14.43
CA PRO A 58 7.01 15.81 15.88
C PRO A 58 6.21 14.57 16.28
N THR A 59 5.20 14.20 15.48
CA THR A 59 4.37 13.00 15.66
C THR A 59 5.20 11.71 15.61
N VAL A 60 6.23 11.64 14.76
CA VAL A 60 7.10 10.46 14.63
C VAL A 60 7.86 10.21 15.93
N ARG A 61 8.44 11.27 16.52
CA ARG A 61 9.19 11.14 17.78
C ARG A 61 8.27 10.71 18.92
N GLU A 62 7.07 11.28 18.99
CA GLU A 62 6.11 10.92 20.04
C GLU A 62 5.58 9.49 19.86
N PHE A 63 5.33 9.07 18.62
CA PHE A 63 4.97 7.69 18.29
C PHE A 63 6.01 6.70 18.84
N TYR A 64 7.29 6.91 18.52
CA TYR A 64 8.37 6.05 19.02
C TYR A 64 8.54 6.13 20.54
N ARG A 65 8.40 7.32 21.14
CA ARG A 65 8.47 7.47 22.61
C ARG A 65 7.40 6.62 23.30
N LEU A 66 6.15 6.67 22.82
CA LEU A 66 5.04 5.87 23.34
C LEU A 66 5.27 4.37 23.09
N ASN A 67 5.72 4.02 21.89
CA ASN A 67 6.03 2.64 21.53
C ASN A 67 7.10 2.05 22.47
N HIS A 68 8.22 2.74 22.67
CA HIS A 68 9.29 2.30 23.57
C HIS A 68 8.86 2.26 25.05
N CYS A 69 7.94 3.13 25.47
CA CYS A 69 7.42 3.15 26.84
C CYS A 69 6.48 1.97 27.13
N HIS A 70 5.69 1.54 26.14
CA HIS A 70 4.53 0.67 26.36
C HIS A 70 4.61 -0.71 25.71
N GLN A 71 5.54 -0.95 24.79
CA GLN A 71 5.77 -2.28 24.17
C GLN A 71 6.49 -3.22 25.15
N THR A 72 5.76 -3.74 26.13
CA THR A 72 6.25 -4.74 27.08
C THR A 72 5.98 -6.16 26.59
N TYR A 73 6.67 -7.15 27.18
CA TYR A 73 6.42 -8.57 26.89
C TYR A 73 4.94 -8.94 27.10
N ASP A 74 4.35 -8.51 28.21
CA ASP A 74 2.96 -8.79 28.54
C ASP A 74 1.99 -8.15 27.54
N PHE A 75 2.28 -6.91 27.12
CA PHE A 75 1.50 -6.23 26.08
C PHE A 75 1.54 -7.02 24.76
N VAL A 76 2.74 -7.40 24.29
CA VAL A 76 2.90 -8.17 23.05
C VAL A 76 2.22 -9.53 23.12
N GLN A 77 2.34 -10.25 24.25
CA GLN A 77 1.66 -11.53 24.43
C GLN A 77 0.13 -11.38 24.45
N SER A 78 -0.39 -10.29 25.03
CA SER A 78 -1.82 -10.00 24.94
C SER A 78 -2.26 -9.75 23.51
N LYS A 79 -1.57 -8.87 22.77
CA LYS A 79 -1.90 -8.56 21.38
C LYS A 79 -1.81 -9.79 20.47
N LYS A 80 -0.83 -10.67 20.70
CA LYS A 80 -0.75 -11.96 20.01
C LYS A 80 -2.02 -12.80 20.22
N ARG A 81 -2.48 -12.95 21.47
CA ARG A 81 -3.73 -13.69 21.74
C ARG A 81 -4.94 -13.03 21.07
N ASP A 82 -4.99 -11.70 21.09
CA ASP A 82 -6.12 -10.92 20.58
C ASP A 82 -6.23 -10.90 19.04
N PHE A 83 -5.10 -10.95 18.32
CA PHE A 83 -5.07 -10.82 16.87
C PHE A 83 -4.88 -12.14 16.13
N LEU A 84 -4.26 -13.15 16.75
CA LEU A 84 -4.13 -14.48 16.12
C LEU A 84 -5.43 -15.29 16.14
N SER A 85 -6.47 -14.85 16.86
CA SER A 85 -7.81 -15.43 16.77
C SER A 85 -8.50 -15.17 15.43
N LEU A 86 -8.07 -14.15 14.67
CA LEU A 86 -8.59 -13.77 13.35
C LEU A 86 -10.13 -13.59 13.32
N ASN A 87 -10.74 -13.21 14.43
CA ASN A 87 -12.20 -13.15 14.61
C ASN A 87 -12.78 -11.73 14.53
N ARG A 88 -12.00 -10.75 14.05
CA ARG A 88 -12.42 -9.34 14.02
C ARG A 88 -13.20 -8.96 12.77
N ARG A 89 -12.72 -9.39 11.60
CA ARG A 89 -13.30 -9.00 10.31
C ARG A 89 -12.82 -9.94 9.21
N GLN A 90 -13.67 -10.15 8.21
CA GLN A 90 -13.32 -10.80 6.95
C GLN A 90 -13.46 -9.78 5.82
N MET A 91 -12.46 -9.72 4.95
CA MET A 91 -12.42 -8.80 3.81
C MET A 91 -11.51 -9.36 2.71
N GLY A 92 -11.76 -8.95 1.46
CA GLY A 92 -10.84 -9.16 0.35
C GLY A 92 -9.59 -8.29 0.48
N VAL A 93 -8.52 -8.65 -0.25
CA VAL A 93 -7.25 -7.90 -0.24
C VAL A 93 -7.45 -6.44 -0.69
N TRP A 94 -8.23 -6.23 -1.75
CA TRP A 94 -8.49 -4.87 -2.24
C TRP A 94 -9.31 -4.03 -1.24
N GLU A 95 -10.31 -4.64 -0.59
CA GLU A 95 -11.09 -3.98 0.46
C GLU A 95 -10.20 -3.60 1.66
N ALA A 96 -9.21 -4.43 1.99
CA ALA A 96 -8.21 -4.14 3.01
C ALA A 96 -7.36 -2.91 2.64
N MET A 97 -6.92 -2.83 1.38
CA MET A 97 -6.15 -1.70 0.84
C MET A 97 -6.97 -0.40 0.84
N GLU A 98 -8.26 -0.46 0.46
CA GLU A 98 -9.16 0.68 0.52
C GLU A 98 -9.41 1.13 1.97
N PHE A 99 -9.58 0.18 2.90
CA PHE A 99 -9.74 0.49 4.31
C PHE A 99 -8.49 1.16 4.90
N LEU A 100 -7.29 0.75 4.47
CA LEU A 100 -6.02 1.32 4.88
C LEU A 100 -5.86 2.80 4.55
N ASN A 101 -6.56 3.32 3.53
CA ASN A 101 -6.55 4.76 3.23
C ASN A 101 -7.22 5.61 4.31
N THR A 102 -7.94 4.99 5.25
CA THR A 102 -8.48 5.69 6.43
C THR A 102 -7.44 5.91 7.52
N LEU A 103 -6.24 5.34 7.38
CA LEU A 103 -5.17 5.36 8.36
C LEU A 103 -4.01 6.24 7.88
N VAL A 104 -3.45 7.00 8.81
CA VAL A 104 -2.23 7.78 8.61
C VAL A 104 -1.09 7.07 9.34
N ASP A 105 0.02 6.82 8.65
CA ASP A 105 1.22 6.25 9.26
C ASP A 105 2.03 7.36 9.93
N ASP A 106 1.89 7.49 11.25
CA ASP A 106 2.61 8.49 12.05
C ASP A 106 4.07 8.10 12.35
N SER A 107 4.54 6.93 11.89
CA SER A 107 5.89 6.42 12.17
C SER A 107 6.90 6.72 11.05
N ASP A 108 6.42 7.00 9.83
CA ASP A 108 7.26 7.21 8.66
C ASP A 108 7.66 8.70 8.51
N PRO A 109 8.97 9.03 8.53
CA PRO A 109 9.43 10.40 8.32
C PRO A 109 9.53 10.82 6.84
N ASP A 110 9.35 9.89 5.89
CA ASP A 110 9.73 10.07 4.49
C ASP A 110 8.55 10.31 3.53
N THR A 111 7.32 10.02 3.94
CA THR A 111 6.17 10.05 3.04
C THR A 111 4.87 10.46 3.74
N ASP A 112 4.05 11.22 3.02
CA ASP A 112 2.67 11.54 3.38
C ASP A 112 1.67 10.85 2.41
N LEU A 113 2.13 9.88 1.62
CA LEU A 113 1.29 9.12 0.70
C LEU A 113 0.19 8.39 1.49
N SER A 114 -0.97 8.23 0.84
CA SER A 114 -1.96 7.28 1.33
C SER A 114 -1.37 5.87 1.32
N GLN A 115 -1.90 5.00 2.19
CA GLN A 115 -1.39 3.63 2.30
C GLN A 115 -1.55 2.86 0.99
N LEU A 116 -2.65 3.04 0.26
CA LEU A 116 -2.84 2.43 -1.06
C LEU A 116 -1.77 2.87 -2.07
N GLU A 117 -1.44 4.16 -2.10
CA GLU A 117 -0.41 4.70 -3.00
C GLU A 117 0.97 4.10 -2.69
N HIS A 118 1.32 3.97 -1.41
CA HIS A 118 2.56 3.33 -0.97
C HIS A 118 2.64 1.84 -1.37
N LEU A 119 1.55 1.08 -1.20
CA LEU A 119 1.48 -0.31 -1.63
C LEU A 119 1.66 -0.46 -3.15
N LEU A 120 0.98 0.38 -3.93
CA LEU A 120 1.10 0.38 -5.39
C LEU A 120 2.50 0.82 -5.85
N GLN A 121 3.07 1.86 -5.24
CA GLN A 121 4.42 2.31 -5.52
C GLN A 121 5.44 1.19 -5.32
N THR A 122 5.37 0.50 -4.20
CA THR A 122 6.29 -0.61 -3.87
C THR A 122 6.15 -1.74 -4.89
N ALA A 123 4.93 -2.17 -5.17
CA ALA A 123 4.67 -3.25 -6.13
C ALA A 123 5.12 -2.89 -7.56
N GLU A 124 4.83 -1.66 -8.02
CA GLU A 124 5.18 -1.21 -9.36
C GLU A 124 6.68 -0.99 -9.55
N GLN A 125 7.40 -0.54 -8.51
CA GLN A 125 8.86 -0.45 -8.59
C GLN A 125 9.49 -1.84 -8.71
N ILE A 126 9.06 -2.80 -7.88
CA ILE A 126 9.49 -4.21 -7.98
C ILE A 126 9.18 -4.78 -9.37
N ARG A 127 8.00 -4.48 -9.93
CA ARG A 127 7.61 -4.93 -11.27
C ARG A 127 8.51 -4.32 -12.34
N ARG A 128 8.78 -3.02 -12.28
CA ARG A 128 9.65 -2.29 -13.24
C ARG A 128 11.08 -2.82 -13.22
N ASP A 129 11.55 -3.27 -12.07
CA ASP A 129 12.88 -3.86 -11.89
C ASP A 129 12.97 -5.32 -12.42
N GLY A 130 11.89 -5.87 -12.97
CA GLY A 130 11.88 -7.17 -13.64
C GLY A 130 11.79 -8.38 -12.71
N HIS A 131 11.34 -8.17 -11.47
CA HIS A 131 11.23 -9.22 -10.46
C HIS A 131 10.04 -10.18 -10.69
N PRO A 132 10.07 -11.39 -10.09
CA PRO A 132 9.00 -12.39 -10.26
C PRO A 132 7.68 -11.95 -9.63
N ARG A 133 6.56 -12.49 -10.16
CA ARG A 133 5.18 -12.14 -9.76
C ARG A 133 4.91 -12.24 -8.25
N TRP A 134 5.49 -13.22 -7.56
CA TRP A 134 5.30 -13.38 -6.12
C TRP A 134 5.93 -12.23 -5.32
N PHE A 135 7.02 -11.64 -5.82
CA PHE A 135 7.70 -10.54 -5.14
C PHE A 135 6.94 -9.23 -5.36
N ILE A 136 6.40 -9.01 -6.56
CA ILE A 136 5.47 -7.92 -6.84
C ILE A 136 4.27 -7.98 -5.88
N LEU A 137 3.66 -9.17 -5.73
CA LEU A 137 2.55 -9.37 -4.81
C LEU A 137 2.96 -9.11 -3.36
N THR A 138 4.15 -9.56 -2.96
CA THR A 138 4.69 -9.30 -1.62
C THR A 138 4.79 -7.79 -1.35
N GLY A 139 5.30 -7.01 -2.31
CA GLY A 139 5.31 -5.55 -2.24
C GLY A 139 3.92 -4.95 -2.11
N LEU A 140 2.92 -5.51 -2.81
CA LEU A 140 1.54 -5.03 -2.76
C LEU A 140 0.86 -5.29 -1.40
N ILE A 141 1.22 -6.36 -0.70
CA ILE A 141 0.53 -6.78 0.54
C ILE A 141 1.32 -6.54 1.83
N HIS A 142 2.56 -6.05 1.74
CA HIS A 142 3.50 -6.04 2.87
C HIS A 142 2.97 -5.29 4.09
N ASP A 143 2.30 -4.16 3.88
CA ASP A 143 1.84 -3.26 4.94
C ASP A 143 0.35 -3.46 5.30
N LEU A 144 -0.31 -4.51 4.80
CA LEU A 144 -1.73 -4.76 5.12
C LEU A 144 -1.98 -4.98 6.62
N GLY A 145 -0.96 -5.35 7.38
CA GLY A 145 -1.01 -5.50 8.83
C GLY A 145 -1.24 -4.18 9.58
N LYS A 146 -1.08 -3.01 8.95
CA LYS A 146 -1.34 -1.70 9.57
C LYS A 146 -2.82 -1.45 9.89
N ILE A 147 -3.72 -2.33 9.46
CA ILE A 147 -5.15 -2.32 9.83
C ILE A 147 -5.36 -2.53 11.35
N LEU A 148 -4.37 -3.07 12.06
CA LEU A 148 -4.43 -3.39 13.49
C LEU A 148 -4.20 -2.17 14.39
#